data_AF-A0A538GI48-F1
#
_entry.id   AF-A0A538GI48-F1
#
_cell.length_a   1.000
_cell.length_b   1.000
_cell.length_c   1.000
_cell.angle_alpha   90.00
_cell.angle_beta   90.00
_cell.angle_gamma   90.00
#
_symmetry.space_group_name_H-M   'P 1'
#
loop_
_entity.id
_entity.type
_entity.pdbx_description
1 polymer ?
#
loop_
_entity_poly.entity_id
_entity_poly.type
_entity_poly.pdbx_seq_one_letter_code
_entity_poly.pdbx_strand_id
1 'polypeptide(L)'
;MRNCRECGGAVQDDFRFCPHCGKAQRTKIVEYFQGHPDIGDGGLRVSVYLTEPQHARLSVWRGEEAQAAISLDPHESGRLAGFLLAAGRQRHTGLVSRVLSRL
;
A
#
# COMPACT_ATOMS: atom_id res chain seq x y z
N MET A 1 16.32 -8.50 15.40
CA MET A 1 16.99 -9.56 14.63
C MET A 1 16.28 -10.87 14.89
N ARG A 2 16.25 -11.76 13.90
CA ARG A 2 15.60 -13.07 13.98
C ARG A 2 16.32 -14.12 13.16
N ASN A 3 15.98 -15.39 13.34
CA ASN A 3 16.51 -16.48 12.54
C ASN A 3 15.65 -16.71 11.29
N CYS A 4 16.32 -17.05 10.18
CA CYS A 4 15.66 -17.48 8.95
C CYS A 4 14.87 -18.77 9.21
N ARG A 5 13.60 -18.79 8.81
CA ARG A 5 12.71 -19.97 8.95
C ARG A 5 13.14 -21.17 8.09
N GLU A 6 14.05 -20.94 7.15
CA GLU A 6 14.47 -21.95 6.16
C GLU A 6 15.89 -22.46 6.45
N CYS A 7 16.87 -21.55 6.64
CA CYS A 7 18.28 -21.93 6.81
C CYS A 7 18.85 -21.65 8.21
N GLY A 8 18.08 -21.07 9.13
CA GLY A 8 18.54 -20.74 10.48
C GLY A 8 19.48 -19.53 10.60
N GLY A 9 20.01 -18.99 9.50
CA GLY A 9 20.91 -17.82 9.52
C GLY A 9 20.25 -16.56 10.07
N ALA A 10 21.04 -15.66 10.67
CA ALA A 10 20.55 -14.42 11.26
C ALA A 10 20.09 -13.42 10.19
N VAL A 11 18.93 -12.79 10.41
CA VAL A 11 18.30 -11.84 9.49
C VAL A 11 17.85 -10.61 10.26
N GLN A 12 18.09 -9.42 9.72
CA GLN A 12 17.53 -8.18 10.29
C GLN A 12 16.01 -8.16 10.08
N ASP A 13 15.26 -7.55 11.00
CA ASP A 13 13.80 -7.69 11.01
C ASP A 13 13.12 -7.02 9.81
N ASP A 14 13.75 -5.98 9.28
CA ASP A 14 13.32 -5.24 8.09
C ASP A 14 13.58 -5.99 6.78
N PHE A 15 14.50 -6.94 6.75
CA PHE A 15 14.85 -7.68 5.54
C PHE A 15 13.68 -8.56 5.06
N ARG A 16 13.27 -8.32 3.81
CA ARG A 16 12.24 -9.12 3.14
C ARG A 16 12.73 -10.52 2.78
N PHE A 17 14.00 -10.65 2.40
CA PHE A 17 14.62 -11.90 1.99
C PHE A 17 15.80 -12.21 2.90
N CYS A 18 16.03 -13.49 3.19
CA CYS A 18 17.23 -13.89 3.90
C CYS A 18 18.46 -13.60 3.01
N PRO A 19 19.49 -12.87 3.50
CA PRO A 19 20.68 -12.58 2.71
C PRO A 19 21.56 -13.83 2.49
N HIS A 20 21.35 -14.89 3.27
CA HIS A 20 22.12 -16.13 3.16
C HIS A 20 21.53 -17.12 2.14
N CYS A 21 20.20 -17.26 2.10
CA CYS A 21 19.55 -18.30 1.27
C CYS A 21 18.51 -17.75 0.29
N GLY A 22 18.29 -16.43 0.24
CA GLY A 22 17.36 -15.77 -0.68
C GLY A 22 15.87 -16.01 -0.42
N LYS A 23 15.50 -16.89 0.52
CA LYS A 23 14.09 -17.19 0.80
C LYS A 23 13.37 -15.99 1.40
N ALA A 24 12.16 -15.73 0.90
CA ALA A 24 11.31 -14.66 1.41
C ALA A 24 10.96 -14.94 2.88
N GLN A 25 11.24 -13.97 3.73
CA GLN A 25 11.01 -14.07 5.16
C GLN A 25 9.85 -13.19 5.64
N ARG A 26 9.30 -12.31 4.79
CA ARG A 26 8.19 -11.39 5.12
C ARG A 26 7.08 -11.49 4.07
N THR A 27 5.84 -11.61 4.53
CA THR A 27 4.65 -11.71 3.68
C THR A 27 4.08 -10.32 3.43
N LYS A 28 3.64 -10.06 2.19
CA LYS A 28 2.91 -8.83 1.84
C LYS A 28 1.81 -9.12 0.84
N ILE A 29 0.77 -8.30 0.86
CA ILE A 29 -0.16 -8.15 -0.26
C ILE A 29 0.24 -6.93 -1.10
N VAL A 30 -0.10 -6.95 -2.38
CA VAL A 30 0.22 -5.86 -3.31
C VAL A 30 -1.01 -5.58 -4.15
N GLU A 31 -1.33 -4.30 -4.30
CA GLU A 31 -2.31 -3.82 -5.25
C GLU A 31 -1.70 -2.70 -6.11
N TYR A 32 -2.15 -2.59 -7.35
CA TYR A 32 -1.75 -1.55 -8.29
C TYR A 32 -2.96 -0.70 -8.70
N PHE A 33 -2.85 0.60 -8.51
CA PHE A 33 -3.87 1.58 -8.88
C PHE A 33 -3.37 2.39 -10.08
N GLN A 34 -4.12 2.37 -11.17
CA GLN A 34 -3.80 3.18 -12.35
C GLN A 34 -3.98 4.68 -12.05
N GLY A 35 -3.10 5.51 -12.60
CA GLY A 35 -3.26 6.96 -12.60
C GLY A 35 -4.50 7.39 -13.37
N HIS A 36 -5.01 8.58 -13.07
CA HIS A 36 -6.12 9.16 -13.83
C HIS A 36 -5.64 9.55 -15.24
N PRO A 37 -6.29 9.07 -16.31
CA PRO A 37 -5.78 9.22 -17.69
C PRO A 37 -5.56 10.67 -18.09
N ASP A 38 -6.43 11.59 -17.63
CA ASP A 38 -6.35 13.01 -17.99
C ASP A 38 -5.40 13.85 -17.11
N ILE A 39 -4.87 13.30 -16.01
CA ILE A 39 -4.02 14.06 -15.07
C ILE A 39 -2.55 13.69 -15.22
N GLY A 40 -2.26 12.43 -15.56
CA GLY A 40 -0.89 12.00 -15.80
C GLY A 40 -0.78 10.50 -16.04
N ASP A 41 0.31 10.14 -16.70
CA ASP A 41 0.76 8.78 -16.92
C ASP A 41 1.51 8.25 -15.68
N GLY A 42 1.08 7.09 -15.19
CA GLY A 42 1.71 6.40 -14.06
C GLY A 42 0.72 5.57 -13.25
N GLY A 43 1.18 5.06 -12.12
CA GLY A 43 0.31 4.37 -11.17
C GLY A 43 0.90 4.28 -9.78
N LEU A 44 0.04 3.98 -8.82
CA LEU A 44 0.40 3.78 -7.42
C LEU A 44 0.43 2.28 -7.13
N ARG A 45 1.59 1.76 -6.77
CA ARG A 45 1.71 0.41 -6.22
C ARG A 45 1.71 0.50 -4.70
N VAL A 46 0.74 -0.14 -4.06
CA VAL A 46 0.62 -0.25 -2.60
C VAL A 46 0.99 -1.66 -2.18
N SER A 47 1.90 -1.78 -1.22
CA SER A 47 2.37 -3.03 -0.64
C SER A 47 2.12 -3.02 0.87
N VAL A 48 1.34 -3.94 1.41
CA VAL A 48 1.08 -4.01 2.86
C VAL A 48 1.77 -5.24 3.44
N TYR A 49 2.73 -5.01 4.34
CA TYR A 49 3.45 -6.08 5.03
C TYR A 49 2.62 -6.59 6.21
N LEU A 50 2.33 -7.90 6.20
CA LEU A 50 1.46 -8.56 7.19
C LEU A 50 2.20 -9.09 8.41
N THR A 51 3.53 -8.99 8.40
CA THR A 51 4.43 -9.47 9.45
C THR A 51 5.26 -8.32 9.99
N GLU A 52 5.69 -8.41 11.24
CA GLU A 52 6.48 -7.35 11.86
C GLU A 52 7.84 -7.09 11.14
N PRO A 53 8.29 -5.82 11.08
CA PRO A 53 7.52 -4.61 11.40
C PRO A 53 6.41 -4.37 10.36
N GLN A 54 5.17 -4.19 10.81
CA GLN A 54 4.03 -3.91 9.92
C GLN A 54 4.10 -2.49 9.35
N HIS A 55 3.88 -2.36 8.03
CA HIS A 55 3.78 -1.06 7.35
C HIS A 55 3.16 -1.20 5.96
N ALA A 56 2.61 -0.10 5.46
CA ALA A 56 2.22 0.05 4.06
C ALA A 56 3.31 0.81 3.30
N ARG A 57 3.86 0.23 2.23
CA ARG A 57 4.74 0.93 1.29
C ARG A 57 3.94 1.39 0.09
N LEU A 58 3.93 2.70 -0.13
CA LEU A 58 3.33 3.36 -1.28
C LEU A 58 4.46 3.74 -2.23
N SER A 59 4.30 3.43 -3.51
CA SER A 59 5.30 3.77 -4.52
C SER A 59 4.62 4.25 -5.80
N VAL A 60 5.14 5.33 -6.38
CA VAL A 60 4.69 5.88 -7.66
C VAL A 60 5.55 5.28 -8.76
N TRP A 61 4.89 4.73 -9.77
CA TRP A 61 5.50 4.01 -10.88
C TRP A 61 5.22 4.71 -12.20
N ARG A 62 6.23 4.73 -13.08
CA ARG A 62 6.09 5.04 -14.50
C ARG A 62 6.81 3.98 -15.30
N GLY A 63 6.07 3.26 -16.15
CA GLY A 63 6.58 2.06 -16.81
C GLY A 63 7.07 1.04 -15.76
N GLU A 64 8.32 0.62 -15.89
CA GLU A 64 8.95 -0.36 -15.01
C GLU A 64 9.75 0.27 -13.85
N GLU A 65 9.73 1.60 -13.71
CA GLU A 65 10.54 2.31 -12.73
C GLU A 65 9.68 2.91 -11.60
N ALA A 66 10.14 2.73 -10.36
CA ALA A 66 9.60 3.41 -9.19
C ALA A 66 10.27 4.78 -9.03
N GLN A 67 9.53 5.86 -9.29
CA GLN A 67 10.05 7.22 -9.21
C GLN A 67 10.06 7.79 -7.78
N ALA A 68 9.15 7.32 -6.93
CA ALA A 68 9.07 7.72 -5.54
C ALA A 68 8.52 6.58 -4.69
N ALA A 69 8.91 6.53 -3.41
CA ALA A 69 8.34 5.60 -2.46
C ALA A 69 8.36 6.17 -1.03
N ILE A 70 7.34 5.84 -0.27
CA ILE A 70 7.25 6.10 1.16
C ILE A 70 6.69 4.86 1.87
N SER A 71 7.14 4.63 3.10
CA SER A 71 6.55 3.63 3.99
C SER A 71 5.82 4.36 5.12
N LEU A 72 4.57 3.99 5.35
CA LEU A 72 3.75 4.49 6.43
C LEU A 72 3.57 3.38 7.48
N ASP A 73 3.73 3.76 8.74
CA ASP A 73 3.37 2.88 9.84
C ASP A 73 1.83 2.62 9.88
N PRO A 74 1.35 1.69 10.72
CA PRO A 74 -0.06 1.36 10.80
C PRO A 74 -0.97 2.55 11.15
N HIS A 75 -0.50 3.50 11.98
CA HIS A 75 -1.27 4.67 12.36
C HIS A 75 -1.45 5.63 11.17
N GLU A 76 -0.37 5.98 10.49
CA GLU A 76 -0.41 6.90 9.35
C GLU A 76 -1.16 6.29 8.15
N SER A 77 -0.98 4.99 7.91
CA SER A 77 -1.75 4.29 6.87
C SER A 77 -3.27 4.27 7.17
N GLY A 78 -3.66 4.11 8.44
CA GLY A 78 -5.05 4.21 8.86
C GLY A 78 -5.64 5.62 8.67
N ARG A 79 -4.86 6.66 9.00
CA ARG A 79 -5.25 8.05 8.74
C ARG A 79 -5.48 8.32 7.25
N LEU A 80 -4.58 7.84 6.38
CA LEU A 80 -4.73 7.95 4.93
C LEU A 80 -6.01 7.26 4.43
N ALA A 81 -6.27 6.03 4.88
CA ALA A 81 -7.48 5.31 4.51
C ALA A 81 -8.75 6.07 4.94
N GLY A 82 -8.77 6.60 6.17
CA GLY A 82 -9.88 7.42 6.67
C GLY A 82 -10.13 8.67 5.83
N PHE A 83 -9.06 9.38 5.44
CA PHE A 83 -9.14 10.55 4.57
C PHE A 83 -9.77 10.22 3.21
N LEU A 84 -9.32 9.15 2.55
CA LEU A 84 -9.85 8.72 1.25
C LEU A 84 -11.33 8.34 1.33
N LEU A 85 -11.73 7.58 2.35
CA LEU A 85 -13.13 7.17 2.56
C LEU A 85 -14.05 8.36 2.88
N ALA A 86 -13.55 9.38 3.59
CA ALA A 86 -14.31 10.60 3.85
C ALA A 86 -14.52 11.41 2.56
N ALA A 87 -13.48 11.58 1.74
CA ALA A 87 -13.54 12.31 0.48
C ALA A 87 -14.47 11.64 -0.56
N GLY A 88 -14.44 10.30 -0.64
CA GLY A 88 -15.32 9.54 -1.54
C GLY A 88 -16.81 9.72 -1.24
N ARG A 89 -17.19 9.71 0.05
CA ARG A 89 -18.59 9.89 0.48
C ARG A 89 -19.18 11.25 0.07
N GLN A 90 -18.38 12.31 0.10
CA GLN A 90 -18.83 13.66 -0.31
C GLN A 90 -19.22 13.73 -1.80
N ARG A 91 -18.57 12.95 -2.67
CA ARG A 91 -18.85 12.94 -4.13
C ARG A 91 -20.18 12.27 -4.48
N HIS A 92 -20.66 11.33 -3.66
CA HIS A 92 -21.91 10.59 -3.91
C HIS A 92 -23.17 11.31 -3.40
N THR A 93 -23.03 12.27 -2.48
CA THR A 93 -24.14 13.12 -2.01
C THR A 93 -24.42 14.33 -2.92
N GLY A 94 -24.23 14.17 -4.24
CA GLY A 94 -24.69 15.14 -5.23
C GLY A 94 -26.22 15.17 -5.28
N LEU A 95 -26.79 16.37 -5.30
CA LEU A 95 -28.22 16.74 -5.22
C LEU A 95 -29.25 15.78 -5.88
N VAL A 96 -28.88 15.05 -6.93
CA VAL A 96 -29.73 14.11 -7.67
C VAL A 96 -30.24 12.95 -6.80
N SER A 97 -29.41 12.42 -5.89
CA SER A 97 -29.81 11.32 -4.98
C SER A 97 -30.89 11.75 -3.96
N ARG A 98 -30.88 13.02 -3.53
CA ARG A 98 -31.86 13.58 -2.59
C ARG A 98 -33.23 13.85 -3.22
N VAL A 99 -33.29 14.07 -4.53
CA VAL A 99 -34.55 14.29 -5.27
C VAL A 99 -35.23 12.96 -5.57
N LEU A 100 -34.47 11.95 -5.98
CA LEU A 100 -35.02 10.63 -6.35
C LEU A 100 -35.45 9.75 -5.16
N SER A 101 -35.02 10.08 -3.93
CA SER A 101 -35.44 9.37 -2.70
C SER A 101 -36.69 9.96 -2.04
N ARG A 102 -37.29 11.00 -2.65
CA ARG A 102 -38.52 11.66 -2.21
C ARG A 102 -39.70 11.50 -3.18
N LEU A 103 -39.52 10.68 -4.23
CA LEU A 103 -40.58 10.18 -5.11
C LEU A 103 -40.85 8.72 -4.72
#